data_AF-A0A945DGB6-F1
#
_entry.id   AF-A0A945DGB6-F1
#
_cell.length_a   1.000
_cell.length_b   1.000
_cell.length_c   1.000
_cell.angle_alpha   90.00
_cell.angle_beta   90.00
_cell.angle_gamma   90.00
#
_symmetry.space_group_name_H-M   'P 1'
#
loop_
_entity.id
_entity.type
_entity.pdbx_description
1 polymer ?
#
loop_
_entity_poly.entity_id
_entity_poly.type
_entity_poly.pdbx_seq_one_letter_code
_entity_poly.pdbx_strand_id
1 'polypeptide(L)'
;FVHVSEIAHANLLLATLPHKAEIFNIGSGESITLLDLVERLEKETGHAHTKILFEPARAGDIVHSAADCSKYQSIKTQHEE
;
A
#
# COMPACT_ATOMS: atom_id res chain seq x y z
N PHE A 1 3.11 0.45 -0.58
CA PHE A 1 2.59 1.13 0.63
C PHE A 1 1.17 1.55 0.34
N VAL A 2 0.23 1.43 1.29
CA VAL A 2 -1.17 1.82 1.10
C VAL A 2 -1.61 2.67 2.28
N HIS A 3 -2.37 3.73 2.02
CA HIS A 3 -2.85 4.62 3.07
C HIS A 3 -3.90 3.91 3.93
N VAL A 4 -3.87 4.14 5.25
CA VAL A 4 -4.75 3.43 6.20
C VAL A 4 -6.24 3.70 5.95
N SER A 5 -6.59 4.89 5.45
CA SER A 5 -7.99 5.19 5.10
C SER A 5 -8.52 4.30 3.98
N GLU A 6 -7.67 3.88 3.05
CA GLU A 6 -8.05 2.99 1.96
C GLU A 6 -8.32 1.58 2.50
N ILE A 7 -7.53 1.13 3.48
CA ILE A 7 -7.78 -0.14 4.17
C ILE A 7 -9.12 -0.10 4.92
N ALA A 8 -9.39 0.98 5.64
CA ALA A 8 -10.64 1.15 6.36
C ALA A 8 -11.84 1.18 5.39
N HIS A 9 -11.74 1.96 4.31
CA HIS A 9 -12.76 2.03 3.27
C HIS A 9 -13.01 0.67 2.63
N ALA A 10 -11.96 -0.05 2.22
CA ALA A 10 -12.08 -1.37 1.62
C ALA A 10 -12.82 -2.37 2.52
N ASN A 11 -12.50 -2.40 3.82
CA ASN A 11 -13.19 -3.28 4.76
C ASN A 11 -14.68 -2.91 4.92
N LEU A 12 -15.00 -1.62 5.04
CA LEU A 12 -16.38 -1.15 5.17
C LEU A 12 -17.20 -1.45 3.90
N LEU A 13 -16.65 -1.16 2.72
CA LEU A 13 -17.31 -1.41 1.45
C LEU A 13 -17.53 -2.90 1.22
N LEU A 14 -16.48 -3.72 1.33
CA LEU A 14 -16.58 -5.14 1.02
C LEU A 14 -17.47 -5.90 2.01
N ALA A 15 -17.57 -5.43 3.26
CA ALA A 15 -18.44 -6.02 4.27
C ALA A 15 -19.94 -5.81 4.01
N THR A 16 -20.33 -4.81 3.22
CA THR A 16 -21.75 -4.54 2.90
C THR A 16 -22.22 -5.23 1.63
N LEU A 17 -21.32 -5.84 0.87
CA LEU A 17 -21.67 -6.51 -0.37
C LEU A 17 -22.39 -7.84 -0.10
N PRO A 18 -23.37 -8.21 -0.93
CA PRO A 18 -24.14 -9.45 -0.77
C PRO A 18 -23.36 -10.71 -1.16
N HIS A 19 -22.05 -10.61 -1.44
CA HIS A 19 -21.23 -11.68 -1.99
C HIS A 19 -20.84 -12.73 -0.94
N LYS A 20 -20.51 -13.94 -1.43
CA LYS A 20 -19.92 -15.01 -0.61
C LYS A 20 -18.50 -14.63 -0.21
N ALA A 21 -17.93 -15.34 0.77
CA ALA A 21 -16.55 -15.15 1.19
C ALA A 21 -15.58 -15.21 0.00
N GLU A 22 -14.92 -14.09 -0.28
CA GLU A 22 -13.99 -13.91 -1.39
C GLU A 22 -12.69 -13.27 -0.90
N ILE A 23 -11.61 -13.51 -1.65
CA ILE A 23 -10.30 -12.94 -1.36
C ILE A 23 -10.11 -11.67 -2.20
N PHE A 24 -9.57 -10.64 -1.55
CA PHE A 24 -9.22 -9.36 -2.16
C PHE A 24 -7.82 -8.94 -1.71
N ASN A 25 -6.99 -8.53 -2.66
CA ASN A 25 -5.75 -7.83 -2.37
C ASN A 25 -6.07 -6.34 -2.22
N ILE A 26 -5.72 -5.75 -1.07
CA ILE A 26 -5.85 -4.31 -0.84
C ILE A 26 -4.45 -3.72 -0.74
N GLY A 27 -4.15 -2.77 -1.62
CA GLY A 27 -2.84 -2.15 -1.76
C GLY A 27 -2.87 -1.01 -2.76
N SER A 28 -1.72 -0.37 -2.99
CA SER A 28 -1.59 0.75 -3.94
C SER A 28 -1.57 0.33 -5.41
N GLY A 29 -1.40 -0.96 -5.73
CA GLY A 29 -1.08 -1.40 -7.10
C GLY A 29 0.38 -1.13 -7.51
N GLU A 30 1.01 -0.16 -6.88
CA GLU A 30 2.38 0.29 -7.17
C GLU A 30 3.36 -0.05 -6.04
N SER A 31 4.63 -0.17 -6.39
CA SER A 31 5.74 -0.35 -5.46
C SER A 31 6.57 0.93 -5.32
N ILE A 32 7.29 1.03 -4.20
CA ILE A 32 8.23 2.13 -3.91
C ILE A 32 9.45 1.52 -3.23
N THR A 33 10.65 2.00 -3.56
CA THR A 33 11.87 1.56 -2.88
C THR A 33 12.01 2.22 -1.51
N LEU A 34 12.85 1.66 -0.64
CA LEU A 34 13.13 2.29 0.66
C LEU A 34 13.83 3.65 0.51
N LEU A 35 14.68 3.81 -0.51
CA LEU A 35 15.37 5.07 -0.77
C LEU A 35 14.41 6.15 -1.26
N ASP A 36 13.52 5.83 -2.21
CA ASP A 36 12.49 6.78 -2.67
C ASP A 36 11.55 7.21 -1.54
N LEU A 37 11.23 6.29 -0.62
CA LEU A 37 10.43 6.61 0.56
C LEU A 37 11.15 7.60 1.47
N VAL A 38 12.44 7.39 1.74
CA VAL A 38 13.25 8.31 2.55
C VAL A 38 13.29 9.70 1.90
N GLU A 39 13.61 9.79 0.60
CA GLU A 39 13.64 11.08 -0.11
C GLU A 39 12.29 11.82 -0.05
N ARG A 40 11.18 11.08 -0.19
CA ARG A 40 9.83 11.66 -0.05
C ARG A 40 9.59 12.17 1.37
N LEU A 41 9.96 11.41 2.39
CA LEU A 41 9.80 11.84 3.78
C LEU A 41 10.64 13.09 4.07
N GLU A 42 11.88 13.17 3.60
CA GLU A 42 12.72 14.36 3.76
C GLU A 42 12.10 15.60 3.11
N LYS A 43 11.56 15.43 1.88
CA LYS A 43 10.88 16.51 1.16
C LYS A 43 9.63 17.00 1.88
N GLU A 44 8.76 16.09 2.33
CA GLU A 44 7.48 16.44 2.94
C GLU A 44 7.64 16.97 4.38
N THR A 45 8.65 16.50 5.11
CA THR A 45 8.91 16.94 6.50
C THR A 45 9.85 18.15 6.58
N GLY A 46 10.61 18.45 5.53
CA GLY A 46 11.66 19.48 5.55
C GLY A 46 12.89 19.11 6.39
N HIS A 47 12.99 17.86 6.84
CA HIS A 47 14.10 17.38 7.68
C HIS A 47 14.92 16.35 6.90
N ALA A 48 16.13 16.73 6.49
CA ALA A 48 17.06 15.82 5.85
C ALA A 48 17.75 14.93 6.90
N HIS A 49 17.85 13.64 6.63
CA HIS A 49 18.67 12.74 7.44
C HIS A 49 20.14 13.04 7.20
N THR A 50 20.91 13.19 8.29
CA THR A 50 22.33 13.53 8.18
C THR A 50 23.17 12.38 7.62
N LYS A 51 22.70 11.12 7.76
CA LYS A 51 23.37 9.91 7.25
C LYS A 51 22.44 8.69 7.20
N ILE A 52 22.37 8.00 6.05
CA ILE A 52 21.75 6.68 5.91
C ILE A 52 22.81 5.60 6.23
N LEU A 53 22.49 4.67 7.14
CA LEU A 53 23.32 3.52 7.46
C LEU A 53 22.77 2.28 6.75
N PHE A 54 23.57 1.69 5.88
CA PHE A 54 23.22 0.47 5.17
C PHE A 54 23.69 -0.74 5.98
N GLU A 55 22.75 -1.65 6.27
CA GLU A 55 23.01 -2.90 6.98
C GLU A 55 22.58 -4.10 6.11
N PRO A 56 23.04 -5.32 6.41
CA PRO A 56 22.59 -6.51 5.69
C PRO A 56 21.07 -6.68 5.71
N ALA A 57 20.50 -7.19 4.62
CA ALA A 57 19.07 -7.51 4.53
C ALA A 57 18.66 -8.51 5.61
N ARG A 58 17.42 -8.40 6.12
CA ARG A 58 16.94 -9.32 7.14
C ARG A 58 16.61 -10.66 6.50
N ALA A 59 16.87 -11.74 7.22
CA ALA A 59 16.51 -13.07 6.76
C ALA A 59 14.98 -13.17 6.59
N GLY A 60 14.54 -13.53 5.38
CA GLY A 60 13.11 -13.64 5.03
C GLY A 60 12.51 -12.40 4.36
N ASP A 61 13.28 -11.32 4.17
CA ASP A 61 12.78 -10.14 3.45
C ASP A 61 12.48 -10.46 1.98
N ILE A 62 11.34 -9.97 1.50
CA ILE A 62 10.95 -10.01 0.08
C ILE A 62 11.44 -8.72 -0.58
N VAL A 63 12.26 -8.86 -1.63
CA VAL A 63 12.88 -7.71 -2.33
C VAL A 63 11.87 -6.88 -3.12
N HIS A 64 10.96 -7.55 -3.82
CA HIS A 64 9.94 -6.91 -4.65
C HIS A 64 8.55 -7.41 -4.25
N SER A 65 7.69 -6.49 -3.83
CA SER A 65 6.31 -6.78 -3.44
C SER A 65 5.37 -5.71 -3.98
N ALA A 66 4.43 -6.12 -4.82
CA ALA A 66 3.35 -5.30 -5.34
C ALA A 66 2.09 -6.16 -5.45
N ALA A 67 0.94 -5.56 -5.20
CA ALA A 67 -0.34 -6.24 -5.24
C ALA A 67 -1.07 -5.93 -6.55
N ASP A 68 -1.63 -6.95 -7.20
CA ASP A 68 -2.70 -6.71 -8.18
C ASP A 68 -4.00 -6.44 -7.41
N CYS A 69 -4.45 -5.19 -7.47
CA CYS A 69 -5.65 -4.70 -6.79
C CYS A 69 -6.87 -4.55 -7.72
N SER A 70 -6.78 -5.03 -8.97
CA SER A 70 -7.80 -4.83 -10.01
C SER A 70 -9.20 -5.26 -9.56
N LYS A 71 -9.30 -6.36 -8.81
CA LYS A 71 -10.57 -6.88 -8.27
C LYS A 71 -11.24 -5.93 -7.28
N TYR A 72 -10.47 -5.31 -6.38
CA TYR A 72 -11.02 -4.34 -5.43
C TYR A 72 -11.37 -3.03 -6.15
N GLN A 73 -10.51 -2.57 -7.06
CA GLN A 73 -10.70 -1.34 -7.81
C GLN A 73 -11.98 -1.36 -8.67
N SER A 74 -12.26 -2.48 -9.35
CA SER A 74 -13.49 -2.60 -10.16
C SER A 74 -14.75 -2.44 -9.33
N ILE A 75 -14.78 -2.99 -8.12
CA ILE A 75 -15.89 -2.82 -7.17
C ILE A 75 -15.93 -1.39 -6.65
N LYS A 76 -14.80 -0.84 -6.19
CA LYS A 76 -14.72 0.52 -5.65
C LYS A 76 -15.29 1.54 -6.64
N THR A 77 -14.90 1.48 -7.92
CA THR A 77 -15.39 2.37 -8.96
C THR A 77 -16.91 2.27 -9.18
N GLN A 78 -17.51 1.08 -9.03
CA GLN A 78 -18.96 0.90 -9.16
C GLN A 78 -19.78 1.50 -8.00
N HIS A 79 -19.13 1.83 -6.88
CA HIS A 79 -19.76 2.30 -5.65
C HIS A 79 -19.37 3.73 -5.25
N GLU A 80 -18.50 4.40 -6.03
CA GLU A 80 -18.12 5.81 -5.87
C GLU A 80 -18.83 6.77 -6.84
N GLU A 81 -19.69 6.24 -7.73
CA GLU A 81 -20.70 6.99 -8.51
C GLU A 81 -22.05 7.06 -7.78
#